data_AF-A0A534QS87-F1
#
_entry.id   AF-A0A534QS87-F1
#
_cell.length_a   1.000
_cell.length_b   1.000
_cell.length_c   1.000
_cell.angle_alpha   90.00
_cell.angle_beta   90.00
_cell.angle_gamma   90.00
#
_symmetry.space_group_name_H-M   'P 1'
#
loop_
_entity.id
_entity.type
_entity.pdbx_description
1 polymer ?
#
loop_
_entity_poly.entity_id
_entity_poly.type
_entity_poly.pdbx_seq_one_letter_code
_entity_poly.pdbx_strand_id
1 'polypeptide(L)'
;GVEPPAPIVVARAPRGAPGKPSARRARTEAASSVAETPSFLGLSLREALARAQASGWEVRVTGTGYVAAQQPMPGTRIVAERRLALRLSPVEAIASP
;
A
#
# COMPACT_ATOMS: atom_id res chain seq x y z
N GLY A 1 22.53 25.42 -61.61
CA GLY A 1 22.24 24.58 -60.45
C GLY A 1 20.85 24.93 -59.99
N VAL A 2 19.93 23.98 -60.12
CA VAL A 2 18.60 24.05 -59.49
C VAL A 2 18.76 23.72 -58.01
N GLU A 3 18.24 24.56 -57.12
CA GLU A 3 17.31 24.13 -56.06
C GLU A 3 16.71 25.36 -55.33
N PRO A 4 15.45 25.27 -54.87
CA PRO A 4 14.55 26.38 -54.58
C PRO A 4 14.48 26.73 -53.08
N PRO A 5 13.80 27.83 -52.72
CA PRO A 5 13.68 28.30 -51.33
C PRO A 5 12.44 27.73 -50.64
N ALA A 6 12.54 27.45 -49.32
CA ALA A 6 11.48 27.53 -48.31
C ALA A 6 11.91 26.78 -47.02
N PRO A 7 11.20 26.91 -45.87
CA PRO A 7 10.22 27.93 -45.47
C PRO A 7 10.52 28.54 -44.08
N ILE A 8 9.96 29.73 -43.86
CA ILE A 8 9.75 30.33 -42.54
C ILE A 8 8.87 29.38 -41.71
N VAL A 9 9.41 28.88 -40.60
CA VAL A 9 8.62 28.16 -39.60
C VAL A 9 8.24 29.12 -38.48
N VAL A 10 6.98 29.53 -38.49
CA VAL A 10 6.31 30.24 -37.40
C VAL A 10 6.28 29.34 -36.16
N ALA A 11 7.07 29.66 -35.16
CA ALA A 11 7.00 29.00 -33.85
C ALA A 11 5.66 29.37 -33.18
N ARG A 12 4.77 28.38 -33.10
CA ARG A 12 3.51 28.46 -32.35
C ARG A 12 3.79 28.35 -30.85
N ALA A 13 3.09 29.17 -30.07
CA ALA A 13 3.14 29.26 -28.63
C ALA A 13 2.95 27.90 -27.91
N PRO A 14 3.63 27.66 -26.77
CA PRO A 14 3.18 26.62 -25.85
C PRO A 14 1.97 27.13 -25.07
N ARG A 15 0.79 26.57 -25.36
CA ARG A 15 -0.34 26.59 -24.43
C ARG A 15 0.07 25.70 -23.25
N GLY A 16 0.34 26.33 -22.10
CA GLY A 16 0.52 25.63 -20.84
C GLY A 16 -0.75 24.87 -20.47
N ALA A 17 -0.63 23.56 -20.39
CA ALA A 17 -1.50 22.71 -19.60
C ALA A 17 -0.56 21.79 -18.78
N PRO A 18 -0.59 21.83 -17.44
CA PRO A 18 0.17 20.89 -16.64
C PRO A 18 -0.43 19.48 -16.83
N GLY A 19 0.28 18.68 -17.63
CA GLY A 19 0.08 17.25 -17.71
C GLY A 19 0.32 16.63 -16.34
N LYS A 20 -0.67 15.90 -15.85
CA LYS A 20 -0.55 14.96 -14.73
C LYS A 20 0.69 14.08 -14.98
N PRO A 21 1.71 14.04 -14.10
CA PRO A 21 2.82 13.12 -14.29
C PRO A 21 2.36 11.69 -14.01
N SER A 22 1.94 11.07 -15.11
CA SER A 22 2.00 9.67 -15.45
C SER A 22 3.02 8.87 -14.63
N ALA A 23 2.51 7.98 -13.77
CA ALA A 23 2.73 6.53 -13.72
C ALA A 23 4.04 5.91 -14.26
N ARG A 24 5.19 6.59 -14.24
CA ARG A 24 6.46 6.04 -14.77
C ARG A 24 7.71 6.44 -13.99
N ARG A 25 7.58 6.68 -12.69
CA ARG A 25 8.72 6.79 -11.76
C ARG A 25 8.77 5.68 -10.70
N ALA A 26 7.95 4.64 -10.82
CA ALA A 26 7.86 3.57 -9.82
C ALA A 26 8.95 2.46 -9.96
N ARG A 27 10.13 2.76 -10.53
CA ARG A 27 11.18 1.72 -10.71
C ARG A 27 12.59 2.13 -10.28
N THR A 28 12.77 3.30 -9.67
CA THR A 28 14.08 3.72 -9.14
C THR A 28 13.92 4.40 -7.79
N GLU A 29 13.25 3.73 -6.87
CA GLU A 29 13.38 4.05 -5.46
C GLU A 29 13.62 2.73 -4.72
N ALA A 30 14.87 2.28 -4.80
CA ALA A 30 15.47 1.51 -3.72
C ALA A 30 15.59 2.44 -2.49
N ALA A 31 14.45 2.97 -2.02
CA ALA A 31 14.35 3.47 -0.68
C ALA A 31 14.54 2.23 0.19
N SER A 32 15.37 2.35 1.22
CA SER A 32 15.41 1.36 2.29
C SER A 32 13.97 1.07 2.69
N SER A 33 13.43 -0.07 2.25
CA SER A 33 12.03 -0.43 2.50
C SER A 33 11.95 -0.72 3.99
N VAL A 34 11.74 0.34 4.78
CA VAL A 34 11.38 0.24 6.17
C VAL A 34 10.09 -0.55 6.16
N ALA A 35 10.18 -1.84 6.44
CA ALA A 35 9.03 -2.71 6.45
C ALA A 35 8.12 -2.18 7.57
N GLU A 36 6.91 -1.76 7.21
CA GLU A 36 5.91 -1.29 8.15
C GLU A 36 4.95 -2.42 8.53
N THR A 37 4.38 -2.32 9.72
CA THR A 37 3.42 -3.29 10.22
C THR A 37 2.13 -3.20 9.42
N PRO A 38 1.66 -4.29 8.78
CA PRO A 38 0.40 -4.28 8.03
C PRO A 38 -0.79 -4.09 8.96
N SER A 39 -1.91 -3.63 8.39
CA SER A 39 -3.19 -3.62 9.10
C SER A 39 -3.92 -4.96 8.96
N PHE A 40 -4.35 -5.46 10.10
CA PHE A 40 -5.13 -6.68 10.31
C PHE A 40 -6.45 -6.39 11.02
N LEU A 41 -6.70 -5.14 11.42
CA LEU A 41 -7.94 -4.73 12.08
C LEU A 41 -9.16 -5.03 11.20
N GLY A 42 -10.22 -5.54 11.81
CA GLY A 42 -11.46 -5.90 11.12
C GLY A 42 -11.39 -7.19 10.30
N LEU A 43 -10.21 -7.83 10.19
CA LEU A 43 -10.11 -9.12 9.52
C LEU A 43 -10.66 -10.23 10.42
N SER A 44 -11.26 -11.25 9.80
CA SER A 44 -11.53 -12.51 10.49
C SER A 44 -10.21 -13.20 10.87
N LEU A 45 -10.25 -14.11 11.84
CA LEU A 45 -9.09 -14.94 12.18
C LEU A 45 -8.45 -15.59 10.93
N ARG A 46 -9.28 -16.14 10.05
CA ARG A 46 -8.81 -16.82 8.84
C ARG A 46 -8.05 -15.87 7.91
N GLU A 47 -8.61 -14.70 7.64
CA GLU A 47 -7.97 -13.70 6.79
C GLU A 47 -6.70 -13.13 7.41
N ALA A 48 -6.72 -12.90 8.73
CA ALA A 48 -5.55 -12.43 9.45
C ALA A 48 -4.39 -13.43 9.37
N LEU A 49 -4.66 -14.73 9.56
CA LEU A 49 -3.66 -15.79 9.42
C LEU A 49 -3.13 -15.90 7.98
N ALA A 50 -4.02 -15.86 6.98
CA ALA A 50 -3.63 -15.93 5.57
C ALA A 50 -2.71 -14.76 5.17
N ARG A 51 -3.06 -13.53 5.59
CA ARG A 51 -2.25 -12.34 5.34
C ARG A 51 -0.92 -12.39 6.10
N ALA A 52 -0.93 -12.87 7.33
CA ALA A 52 0.28 -13.01 8.14
C ALA A 52 1.26 -13.99 7.51
N GLN A 53 0.79 -15.16 7.06
CA GLN A 53 1.59 -16.16 6.35
C GLN A 53 2.16 -15.60 5.04
N ALA A 54 1.33 -14.94 4.22
CA ALA A 54 1.77 -14.32 2.98
C ALA A 54 2.83 -13.22 3.19
N SER A 55 2.82 -12.58 4.37
CA SER A 55 3.72 -11.48 4.71
C SER A 55 4.90 -11.91 5.61
N GLY A 56 4.99 -13.21 5.96
CA GLY A 56 6.02 -13.76 6.84
C GLY A 56 5.97 -13.26 8.29
N TRP A 57 4.76 -13.07 8.83
CA TRP A 57 4.53 -12.65 10.21
C TRP A 57 4.18 -13.82 11.11
N GLU A 58 4.82 -13.85 12.28
CA GLU A 58 4.44 -14.72 13.37
C GLU A 58 3.31 -14.06 14.16
N VAL A 59 2.11 -14.64 14.10
CA VAL A 59 0.91 -14.10 14.73
C VAL A 59 0.57 -14.84 16.01
N ARG A 60 0.42 -14.10 17.11
CA ARG A 60 -0.16 -14.58 18.37
C ARG A 60 -1.57 -14.06 18.50
N VAL A 61 -2.53 -14.97 18.44
CA VAL A 61 -3.95 -14.65 18.47
C VAL A 61 -4.49 -14.89 19.87
N THR A 62 -5.32 -13.97 20.37
CA THR A 62 -6.06 -14.12 21.63
C THR A 62 -7.51 -13.73 21.42
N GLY A 63 -8.45 -14.57 21.84
CA GLY A 63 -9.89 -14.38 21.63
C GLY A 63 -10.42 -15.04 20.35
N THR A 64 -11.64 -14.69 19.98
CA THR A 64 -12.36 -15.27 18.83
C THR A 64 -13.10 -14.17 18.07
N GLY A 65 -13.51 -14.43 16.82
CA GLY A 65 -14.21 -13.44 15.98
C GLY A 65 -13.27 -12.65 15.07
N TYR A 66 -13.34 -11.32 15.16
CA TYR A 66 -12.61 -10.39 14.29
C TYR A 66 -11.52 -9.66 15.06
N VAL A 67 -10.44 -9.29 14.38
CA VAL A 67 -9.34 -8.55 14.99
C VAL A 67 -9.83 -7.16 15.41
N ALA A 68 -9.98 -6.97 16.73
CA ALA A 68 -10.36 -5.69 17.33
C ALA A 68 -9.12 -4.84 17.66
N ALA A 69 -7.99 -5.47 17.95
CA ALA A 69 -6.73 -4.78 18.18
C ALA A 69 -5.54 -5.59 17.67
N GLN A 70 -4.50 -4.88 17.26
CA GLN A 70 -3.22 -5.46 16.88
C GLN A 70 -2.07 -4.71 17.55
N GLN A 71 -0.98 -5.43 17.81
CA GLN A 71 0.29 -4.86 18.26
C GLN A 71 1.45 -5.57 17.55
N PRO A 72 2.36 -4.85 16.87
CA PRO A 72 2.44 -3.39 16.73
C PRO A 72 1.27 -2.76 15.95
N MET A 73 1.05 -1.45 16.15
CA MET A 73 0.02 -0.71 15.40
C MET A 73 0.37 -0.67 13.91
N PRO A 74 -0.64 -0.63 13.02
CA PRO A 74 -0.39 -0.53 11.58
C PRO A 74 0.44 0.72 11.25
N GLY A 75 1.38 0.59 10.32
CA GLY A 75 2.35 1.65 9.99
C GLY A 75 3.55 1.74 10.94
N THR A 76 3.59 0.94 12.02
CA THR A 76 4.76 0.90 12.91
C THR A 76 5.95 0.30 12.15
N ARG A 77 7.09 1.00 12.15
CA ARG A 77 8.34 0.54 11.55
C ARG A 77 8.85 -0.73 12.23
N ILE A 78 9.18 -1.76 11.45
CA ILE A 78 9.71 -3.03 11.95
C ILE A 78 11.23 -2.92 12.00
N VAL A 79 11.80 -3.08 13.19
CA VAL A 79 13.24 -2.94 13.42
C VAL A 79 13.97 -4.27 13.60
N ALA A 80 13.28 -5.38 13.91
CA ALA A 80 13.95 -6.67 14.10
C ALA A 80 13.04 -7.88 13.87
N GLU A 81 11.88 -7.93 14.54
CA GLU A 81 11.05 -9.13 14.57
C GLU A 81 9.65 -8.89 13.99
N ARG A 82 9.22 -9.75 13.07
CA ARG A 82 7.88 -9.75 12.48
C ARG A 82 6.88 -10.51 13.34
N ARG A 83 6.76 -10.11 14.62
CA ARG A 83 5.79 -10.69 15.55
C ARG A 83 4.59 -9.76 15.69
N LEU A 84 3.39 -10.33 15.64
CA LEU A 84 2.14 -9.59 15.71
C LEU A 84 1.19 -10.23 16.72
N ALA A 85 0.85 -9.50 17.77
CA ALA A 85 -0.18 -9.87 18.71
C ALA A 85 -1.54 -9.35 18.21
N LEU A 86 -2.49 -10.24 18.01
CA LEU A 86 -3.84 -9.95 17.58
C LEU A 86 -4.82 -10.27 18.70
N ARG A 87 -5.61 -9.28 19.11
CA ARG A 87 -6.75 -9.46 20.00
C ARG A 87 -8.01 -9.48 19.16
N LEU A 88 -8.72 -10.59 19.26
CA LEU A 88 -9.99 -10.79 18.57
C LEU A 88 -11.12 -10.56 19.55
N SER A 89 -12.15 -9.87 19.07
CA SER A 89 -13.42 -9.75 19.77
C SER A 89 -14.49 -10.47 18.97
N PRO A 90 -15.38 -11.21 19.65
CA PRO A 90 -16.63 -11.62 19.03
C PRO A 90 -17.31 -10.35 18.54
N VAL A 91 -17.64 -10.30 17.25
CA VAL A 91 -18.65 -9.35 16.82
C VAL A 91 -19.95 -9.96 17.33
N GLU A 92 -20.56 -9.38 18.36
CA GLU A 92 -21.95 -9.70 18.65
C GLU A 92 -22.70 -9.48 17.34
N ALA A 93 -23.35 -10.56 16.89
CA ALA A 93 -23.83 -10.74 15.54
C ALA A 93 -24.35 -9.43 14.92
N ILE A 94 -23.69 -8.94 13.86
CA ILE A 94 -24.27 -7.93 12.96
C ILE A 94 -25.49 -8.50 12.19
N ALA A 95 -26.00 -9.65 12.63
CA ALA A 95 -27.22 -10.29 12.19
C ALA A 95 -28.11 -10.49 13.42
N SER A 96 -28.92 -9.49 13.74
CA SER A 96 -30.29 -9.71 14.22
C SER A 96 -31.08 -8.39 14.19
N PRO A 97 -32.37 -8.38 13.84
CA PRO A 97 -33.21 -9.38 13.18
C PRO A 97 -33.46 -9.11 11.67
#